data_AF-A0A935IVM8-F1
#
_entry.id   AF-A0A935IVM8-F1
#
_cell.length_a   1.000
_cell.length_b   1.000
_cell.length_c   1.000
_cell.angle_alpha   90.00
_cell.angle_beta   90.00
_cell.angle_gamma   90.00
#
_symmetry.space_group_name_H-M   'P 1'
#
loop_
_entity.id
_entity.type
_entity.pdbx_description
1 polymer ?
#
loop_
_entity_poly.entity_id
_entity_poly.type
_entity_poly.pdbx_seq_one_letter_code
_entity_poly.pdbx_strand_id
1 'polypeptide(L)'
;MIDKESSNYTNEQLNDLIDEYIKSGRDKPLIKLRSRIEEPEDAIPSEVQEYDKLLFPDNYLDDCVNFMKLMSKIIEKHSSADVVVDKKSKSKKNHVEEAWFVVGVLIATGEINKLKKQFTSSTQIAVHLFKQKEKKYRPWISSSINGETTGQRSIYAYPDKLQKIYDHCINENITMTKEFLKQVKAL
;
A
#
# COMPACT_ATOMS: atom_id res chain seq x y z
N MET A 1 25.65 6.25 5.68
CA MET A 1 24.22 5.89 5.78
C MET A 1 23.48 6.85 4.86
N ILE A 2 22.86 6.35 3.80
CA ILE A 2 22.10 7.18 2.85
C ILE A 2 20.65 7.06 3.30
N ASP A 3 20.10 8.15 3.83
CA ASP A 3 18.69 8.24 4.21
C ASP A 3 17.84 8.23 2.93
N LYS A 4 16.99 7.20 2.81
CA LYS A 4 16.01 7.08 1.72
C LYS A 4 14.79 7.92 2.07
N GLU A 5 14.79 9.18 1.64
CA GLU A 5 13.56 9.99 1.58
C GLU A 5 12.75 9.56 0.35
N SER A 6 11.62 8.88 0.61
CA SER A 6 10.67 8.48 -0.43
C SER A 6 9.82 9.68 -0.83
N SER A 7 10.06 10.27 -1.99
CA SER A 7 9.21 11.33 -2.54
C SER A 7 7.88 10.74 -3.01
N ASN A 8 6.78 11.11 -2.34
CA ASN A 8 5.44 10.73 -2.78
C ASN A 8 5.01 11.62 -3.96
N TYR A 9 5.18 11.13 -5.19
CA TYR A 9 4.56 11.73 -6.36
C TYR A 9 3.06 11.46 -6.35
N THR A 10 2.26 12.44 -6.75
CA THR A 10 0.84 12.22 -7.04
C THR A 10 0.70 11.42 -8.34
N ASN A 11 -0.39 10.66 -8.48
CA ASN A 11 -0.66 9.87 -9.68
C ASN A 11 -0.69 10.75 -10.96
N GLU A 12 -1.10 12.01 -10.84
CA GLU A 12 -1.12 12.98 -11.93
C GLU A 12 0.30 13.35 -12.39
N GLN A 13 1.21 13.64 -11.45
CA GLN A 13 2.62 13.91 -11.74
C GLN A 13 3.34 12.71 -12.36
N LEU A 14 2.94 11.49 -11.96
CA LEU A 14 3.49 10.26 -12.53
C LEU A 14 3.05 10.08 -13.98
N ASN A 15 1.77 10.37 -14.28
CA ASN A 15 1.23 10.27 -15.64
C ASN A 15 1.83 11.31 -16.58
N ASP A 16 2.04 12.55 -16.11
CA ASP A 16 2.70 13.59 -16.91
C ASP A 16 4.15 13.22 -17.27
N LEU A 17 4.89 12.63 -16.33
CA LEU A 17 6.25 12.12 -16.56
C LEU A 17 6.27 10.97 -17.57
N ILE A 18 5.29 10.07 -17.49
CA ILE A 18 5.11 8.97 -18.44
C ILE A 18 4.82 9.54 -19.83
N ASP A 19 3.89 10.49 -19.97
CA ASP A 19 3.54 11.09 -21.25
C ASP A 19 4.71 11.87 -21.88
N GLU A 20 5.53 12.55 -21.08
CA GLU A 20 6.74 13.22 -21.55
C GLU A 20 7.79 12.21 -22.05
N TYR A 21 7.93 11.08 -21.36
CA TYR A 21 8.81 9.99 -21.76
C TYR A 21 8.35 9.33 -23.07
N ILE A 22 7.05 9.03 -23.20
CA ILE A 22 6.41 8.49 -24.41
C ILE A 22 6.62 9.44 -25.60
N LYS A 23 6.35 10.74 -25.41
CA LYS A 23 6.55 11.79 -26.43
C LYS A 23 8.01 11.92 -26.89
N SER A 24 8.98 11.51 -26.07
CA SER A 24 10.40 11.53 -26.44
C SER A 24 10.79 10.44 -27.46
N GLY A 25 9.86 9.56 -27.86
CA GLY A 25 10.08 8.57 -28.93
C GLY A 25 10.92 7.36 -28.53
N ARG A 26 11.13 7.17 -27.21
CA ARG A 26 11.98 6.10 -26.63
C ARG A 26 11.24 4.78 -26.32
N ASP A 27 10.00 4.64 -26.79
CA ASP A 27 9.06 3.57 -26.40
C ASP A 27 9.05 2.28 -27.22
N LYS A 28 9.76 2.23 -28.35
CA LYS A 28 9.74 1.04 -29.22
C LYS A 28 10.09 -0.29 -28.50
N PRO A 29 10.95 -0.33 -27.46
CA PRO A 29 11.24 -1.58 -26.75
C PRO A 29 10.13 -2.02 -25.78
N LEU A 30 9.48 -1.09 -25.08
CA LEU A 30 8.56 -1.40 -23.97
C LEU A 30 7.21 -1.96 -24.45
N ILE A 31 6.72 -1.48 -25.59
CA ILE A 31 5.46 -1.96 -26.19
C ILE A 31 5.58 -3.44 -26.64
N LYS A 32 6.78 -3.87 -27.07
CA LYS A 32 7.05 -5.23 -27.57
C LYS A 32 7.21 -6.27 -26.45
N LEU A 33 7.61 -5.85 -25.25
CA LEU A 33 7.67 -6.68 -24.04
C LEU A 33 6.28 -7.03 -23.52
N ARG A 34 5.34 -6.07 -23.57
CA ARG A 34 3.97 -6.28 -23.07
C ARG A 34 3.19 -7.33 -23.85
N SER A 35 3.45 -7.47 -25.15
CA SER A 35 2.77 -8.45 -26.01
C SER A 35 3.26 -9.91 -25.88
N ARG A 36 4.32 -10.18 -25.09
CA ARG A 36 4.91 -11.53 -24.96
C ARG A 36 4.84 -12.12 -23.53
N ILE A 37 4.32 -11.37 -22.55
CA ILE A 37 4.08 -11.84 -21.18
C ILE A 37 2.81 -12.73 -21.11
N GLU A 38 2.03 -12.81 -22.19
CA GLU A 38 0.80 -13.63 -22.26
C GLU A 38 1.01 -15.05 -22.83
N GLU A 39 2.25 -15.49 -23.10
CA GLU A 39 2.51 -16.87 -23.56
C GLU A 39 3.00 -17.80 -22.43
N PRO A 40 2.53 -19.07 -22.40
CA PRO A 40 2.82 -20.02 -21.32
C PRO A 40 4.29 -20.49 -21.29
N GLU A 41 4.79 -20.71 -20.07
CA GLU A 41 6.21 -20.86 -19.68
C GLU A 41 6.99 -22.08 -20.24
N ASP A 42 6.40 -22.93 -21.06
CA ASP A 42 6.95 -24.28 -21.33
C ASP A 42 7.79 -24.42 -22.61
N ALA A 43 8.19 -23.33 -23.25
CA ALA A 43 9.15 -23.38 -24.35
C ALA A 43 10.18 -22.26 -24.23
N ILE A 44 11.34 -22.58 -23.67
CA ILE A 44 12.53 -21.73 -23.77
C ILE A 44 13.46 -22.38 -24.81
N PRO A 45 13.37 -22.01 -26.10
CA PRO A 45 14.33 -22.45 -27.10
C PRO A 45 15.72 -21.84 -26.85
N SER A 46 16.76 -22.50 -27.37
CA SER A 46 18.18 -22.11 -27.27
C SER A 46 18.55 -20.74 -27.88
N GLU A 47 17.57 -19.92 -28.25
CA GLU A 47 17.72 -18.56 -28.79
C GLU A 47 17.94 -17.49 -27.70
N VAL A 48 17.97 -17.86 -26.41
CA VAL A 48 18.15 -16.94 -25.26
C VAL A 48 19.45 -16.11 -25.33
N GLN A 49 20.46 -16.53 -26.09
CA GLN A 49 21.71 -15.77 -26.23
C GLN A 49 21.59 -14.51 -27.11
N GLU A 50 20.54 -14.38 -27.92
CA GLU A 50 20.33 -13.17 -28.74
C GLU A 50 19.51 -12.09 -27.99
N TYR A 51 18.84 -12.46 -26.90
CA TYR A 51 17.98 -11.57 -26.12
C TYR A 51 18.77 -10.60 -25.22
N ASP A 52 20.00 -10.94 -24.83
CA ASP A 52 20.84 -10.08 -23.98
C ASP A 52 21.18 -8.75 -24.68
N LYS A 53 21.38 -8.77 -26.01
CA LYS A 53 21.61 -7.56 -26.83
C LYS A 53 20.34 -6.74 -27.11
N LEU A 54 19.17 -7.38 -27.06
CA LEU A 54 17.88 -6.75 -27.32
C LEU A 54 17.27 -6.13 -26.06
N LEU A 55 17.57 -6.70 -24.89
CA LEU A 55 17.14 -6.18 -23.58
C LEU A 55 18.04 -5.06 -23.07
N PHE A 56 19.32 -5.09 -23.43
CA PHE A 56 20.30 -4.09 -23.01
C PHE A 56 21.07 -3.57 -24.23
N PRO A 57 20.50 -2.59 -24.98
CA PRO A 57 21.24 -1.89 -26.02
C PRO A 57 22.58 -1.40 -25.44
N ASP A 58 23.63 -1.31 -26.27
CA ASP A 58 24.98 -0.93 -25.80
C ASP A 58 25.03 0.40 -25.01
N ASN A 59 23.97 1.21 -25.10
CA ASN A 59 23.82 2.50 -24.40
C ASN A 59 22.85 2.46 -23.20
N TYR A 60 22.38 1.30 -22.75
CA TYR A 60 21.40 1.18 -21.66
C TYR A 60 21.90 1.82 -20.35
N LEU A 61 23.18 1.64 -20.03
CA LEU A 61 23.81 2.28 -18.87
C LEU A 61 23.81 3.81 -19.01
N ASP A 62 24.07 4.33 -20.21
CA ASP A 62 24.03 5.77 -20.48
C ASP A 62 22.61 6.32 -20.35
N ASP A 63 21.60 5.59 -20.84
CA ASP A 63 20.20 5.95 -20.68
C ASP A 63 19.76 5.94 -19.21
N CYS A 64 20.16 4.93 -18.43
CA CYS A 64 19.94 4.89 -16.99
C CYS A 64 20.62 6.06 -16.27
N VAL A 65 21.87 6.38 -16.62
CA VAL A 65 22.60 7.51 -16.03
C VAL A 65 21.93 8.84 -16.39
N ASN A 66 21.46 9.00 -17.62
CA ASN A 66 20.73 10.19 -18.06
C ASN A 66 19.38 10.32 -17.35
N PHE A 67 18.67 9.21 -17.16
CA PHE A 67 17.44 9.19 -16.36
C PHE A 67 17.70 9.57 -14.90
N MET A 68 18.73 9.01 -14.27
CA MET A 68 19.10 9.34 -12.89
C MET A 68 19.50 10.82 -12.73
N LYS A 69 20.20 11.38 -13.71
CA LYS A 69 20.52 12.83 -13.76
C LYS A 69 19.27 13.69 -13.89
N LEU A 70 18.30 13.27 -14.71
CA LEU A 70 17.02 13.97 -14.87
C LEU A 70 16.23 13.96 -13.56
N MET A 71 16.10 12.80 -12.92
CA MET A 71 15.41 12.65 -11.63
C MET A 71 16.05 13.52 -10.53
N SER A 72 17.39 13.62 -10.50
CA SER A 72 18.11 14.47 -9.54
C SER A 72 17.77 15.96 -9.71
N LYS A 73 17.72 16.45 -10.96
CA LYS A 73 17.34 17.85 -11.25
C LYS A 73 15.90 18.16 -10.85
N ILE A 74 14.99 17.21 -11.00
CA ILE A 74 13.59 17.35 -10.60
C ILE A 74 13.52 17.49 -9.07
N ILE A 75 14.23 16.63 -8.33
CA ILE A 75 14.28 16.68 -6.86
C ILE A 75 14.83 18.04 -6.38
N GLU A 76 15.93 18.54 -6.95
CA GLU A 76 16.50 19.84 -6.59
C GLU A 76 15.52 21.01 -6.85
N LYS A 77 14.84 20.99 -8.00
CA LYS A 77 13.87 22.03 -8.39
C LYS A 77 12.65 22.06 -7.45
N HIS A 78 12.21 20.90 -6.97
CA HIS A 78 11.06 20.79 -6.06
C HIS A 78 11.41 20.88 -4.57
N SER A 79 12.68 20.75 -4.20
CA SER A 79 13.16 20.91 -2.82
C SER A 79 13.21 22.38 -2.35
N SER A 80 13.11 23.35 -3.27
CA SER A 80 13.19 24.79 -2.96
C SER A 80 11.85 25.44 -2.61
N ALA A 81 10.77 24.67 -2.42
CA ALA A 81 9.51 25.17 -1.87
C ALA A 81 9.48 24.94 -0.36
N ASP A 82 9.68 26.01 0.42
CA ASP A 82 9.76 26.04 1.87
C ASP A 82 8.64 25.23 2.56
N VAL A 83 8.98 24.03 3.04
CA VAL A 83 8.20 23.36 4.08
C VAL A 83 8.62 23.97 5.41
N VAL A 84 7.80 24.89 5.92
CA VAL A 84 7.90 25.39 7.30
C VAL A 84 7.60 24.23 8.25
N VAL A 85 8.63 23.52 8.68
CA VAL A 85 8.50 22.42 9.66
C VAL A 85 8.36 23.03 11.05
N ASP A 86 7.11 23.09 11.51
CA ASP A 86 6.77 23.49 12.87
C ASP A 86 7.31 22.44 13.88
N LYS A 87 8.32 22.82 14.65
CA LYS A 87 9.05 21.96 15.61
C LYS A 87 8.21 21.64 16.85
N LYS A 88 7.13 20.86 16.69
CA LYS A 88 6.42 20.17 17.80
C LYS A 88 5.82 18.82 17.39
N SER A 89 6.46 18.03 16.52
CA SER A 89 5.97 16.66 16.27
C SER A 89 6.41 15.72 17.40
N LYS A 90 5.51 15.48 18.37
CA LYS A 90 5.53 14.23 19.15
C LYS A 90 5.69 13.07 18.17
N SER A 91 6.63 12.17 18.41
CA SER A 91 6.93 11.07 17.48
C SER A 91 5.63 10.42 16.99
N LYS A 92 5.32 10.55 15.70
CA LYS A 92 4.15 9.89 15.09
C LYS A 92 4.36 8.38 15.28
N LYS A 93 3.78 7.81 16.34
CA LYS A 93 3.75 6.36 16.52
C LYS A 93 3.05 5.79 15.29
N ASN A 94 3.70 4.81 14.66
CA ASN A 94 3.17 4.16 13.48
C ASN A 94 2.01 3.26 13.93
N HIS A 95 0.80 3.81 13.93
CA HIS A 95 -0.40 3.17 14.44
C HIS A 95 -0.78 1.89 13.68
N VAL A 96 -0.18 1.68 12.50
CA VAL A 96 -0.34 0.51 11.64
C VAL A 96 0.01 -0.81 12.35
N GLU A 97 0.89 -0.77 13.36
CA GLU A 97 1.29 -1.96 14.13
C GLU A 97 0.42 -2.20 15.38
N GLU A 98 -0.47 -1.27 15.70
CA GLU A 98 -1.33 -1.36 16.88
C GLU A 98 -2.42 -2.42 16.69
N ALA A 99 -2.70 -3.19 17.74
CA ALA A 99 -3.61 -4.33 17.66
C ALA A 99 -5.03 -3.94 17.20
N TRP A 100 -5.50 -2.78 17.67
CA TRP A 100 -6.81 -2.26 17.30
C TRP A 100 -6.90 -1.89 15.82
N PHE A 101 -5.79 -1.41 15.24
CA PHE A 101 -5.76 -0.96 13.85
C PHE A 101 -5.78 -2.16 12.91
N VAL A 102 -4.92 -3.14 13.16
CA VAL A 102 -4.88 -4.39 12.38
C VAL A 102 -6.25 -5.10 12.41
N VAL A 103 -6.86 -5.20 13.60
CA VAL A 103 -8.22 -5.77 13.72
C VAL A 103 -9.25 -4.88 13.03
N GLY A 104 -9.09 -3.56 13.11
CA GLY A 104 -9.91 -2.55 12.44
C GLY A 104 -9.99 -2.75 10.93
N VAL A 105 -8.84 -2.91 10.28
CA VAL A 105 -8.77 -3.17 8.84
C VAL A 105 -9.49 -4.47 8.48
N LEU A 106 -9.28 -5.55 9.24
CA LEU A 106 -9.95 -6.84 9.00
C LEU A 106 -11.47 -6.79 9.21
N ILE A 107 -11.95 -5.89 10.07
CA ILE A 107 -13.38 -5.60 10.21
C ILE A 107 -13.87 -4.79 9.01
N ALA A 108 -13.13 -3.75 8.61
CA ALA A 108 -13.48 -2.91 7.48
C ALA A 108 -13.63 -3.71 6.18
N THR A 109 -12.73 -4.66 5.91
CA THR A 109 -12.79 -5.57 4.75
C THR A 109 -13.82 -6.70 4.90
N GLY A 110 -14.43 -6.85 6.07
CA GLY A 110 -15.41 -7.90 6.37
C GLY A 110 -14.81 -9.28 6.58
N GLU A 111 -13.48 -9.41 6.66
CA GLU A 111 -12.79 -10.68 6.85
C GLU A 111 -13.14 -11.33 8.18
N ILE A 112 -13.23 -10.53 9.26
CA ILE A 112 -13.72 -11.02 10.55
C ILE A 112 -15.16 -11.53 10.46
N ASN A 113 -16.03 -10.86 9.69
CA ASN A 113 -17.43 -11.29 9.53
C ASN A 113 -17.52 -12.61 8.76
N LYS A 114 -16.64 -12.85 7.79
CA LYS A 114 -16.53 -14.13 7.08
C LYS A 114 -16.09 -15.24 8.05
N LEU A 115 -15.05 -14.99 8.85
CA LEU A 115 -14.53 -15.95 9.82
C LEU A 115 -15.52 -16.25 10.94
N LYS A 116 -16.35 -15.28 11.35
CA LYS A 116 -17.43 -15.48 12.32
C LYS A 116 -18.47 -16.52 11.86
N LYS A 117 -18.62 -16.73 10.55
CA LYS A 117 -19.50 -17.81 10.02
C LYS A 117 -18.88 -19.20 10.17
N GLN A 118 -17.55 -19.28 10.28
CA GLN A 118 -16.79 -20.53 10.33
C GLN A 118 -16.40 -20.92 11.77
N PHE A 119 -16.20 -19.92 12.64
CA PHE A 119 -15.72 -20.11 14.00
C PHE A 119 -16.73 -19.60 15.02
N THR A 120 -16.90 -20.33 16.12
CA THR A 120 -17.87 -20.00 17.17
C THR A 120 -17.30 -19.03 18.21
N SER A 121 -15.98 -18.89 18.29
CA SER A 121 -15.33 -18.04 19.30
C SER A 121 -14.34 -17.05 18.69
N SER A 122 -14.25 -15.86 19.28
CA SER A 122 -13.23 -14.86 18.93
C SER A 122 -11.81 -15.37 19.16
N THR A 123 -11.62 -16.34 20.07
CA THR A 123 -10.33 -17.00 20.28
C THR A 123 -9.91 -17.81 19.07
N GLN A 124 -10.80 -18.62 18.50
CA GLN A 124 -10.51 -19.38 17.28
C GLN A 124 -10.18 -18.45 16.10
N ILE A 125 -10.93 -17.36 15.94
CA ILE A 125 -10.66 -16.34 14.93
C ILE A 125 -9.26 -15.73 15.13
N ALA A 126 -8.92 -15.37 16.38
CA ALA A 126 -7.61 -14.79 16.70
C ALA A 126 -6.45 -15.77 16.47
N VAL A 127 -6.62 -17.05 16.82
CA VAL A 127 -5.63 -18.10 16.57
C VAL A 127 -5.45 -18.32 15.06
N HIS A 128 -6.55 -18.32 14.31
CA HIS A 128 -6.51 -18.50 12.86
C HIS A 128 -5.73 -17.36 12.17
N LEU A 129 -6.02 -16.11 12.52
CA LEU A 129 -5.40 -14.93 11.90
C LEU A 129 -3.99 -14.63 12.43
N PHE A 130 -3.74 -14.82 13.73
CA PHE A 130 -2.55 -14.28 14.40
C PHE A 130 -1.69 -15.35 15.08
N LYS A 131 -2.07 -16.62 14.99
CA LYS A 131 -1.34 -17.75 15.58
C LYS A 131 -1.02 -17.48 17.05
N GLN A 132 0.27 -17.49 17.42
CA GLN A 132 0.76 -17.29 18.79
C GLN A 132 0.55 -15.87 19.37
N LYS A 133 0.10 -14.91 18.55
CA LYS A 133 -0.20 -13.55 19.02
C LYS A 133 -1.67 -13.37 19.41
N GLU A 134 -2.46 -14.46 19.55
CA GLU A 134 -3.90 -14.36 19.73
C GLU A 134 -4.29 -13.51 20.95
N LYS A 135 -3.53 -13.57 22.04
CA LYS A 135 -3.78 -12.82 23.27
C LYS A 135 -3.77 -11.29 23.06
N LYS A 136 -2.97 -10.79 22.12
CA LYS A 136 -2.88 -9.36 21.79
C LYS A 136 -4.12 -8.87 21.02
N TYR A 137 -4.64 -9.69 20.10
CA TYR A 137 -5.68 -9.27 19.16
C TYR A 137 -7.09 -9.71 19.57
N ARG A 138 -7.24 -10.87 20.23
CA ARG A 138 -8.52 -11.45 20.67
C ARG A 138 -9.43 -10.44 21.39
N PRO A 139 -8.95 -9.59 22.33
CA PRO A 139 -9.82 -8.65 23.00
C PRO A 139 -10.51 -7.65 22.05
N TRP A 140 -9.79 -7.19 21.02
CA TRP A 140 -10.31 -6.26 20.02
C TRP A 140 -11.34 -6.92 19.12
N ILE A 141 -11.10 -8.18 18.74
CA ILE A 141 -12.04 -8.98 17.97
C ILE A 141 -13.32 -9.22 18.78
N SER A 142 -13.19 -9.65 20.04
CA SER A 142 -14.32 -9.99 20.90
C SER A 142 -15.24 -8.79 21.14
N SER A 143 -14.69 -7.64 21.55
CA SER A 143 -15.49 -6.44 21.80
C SER A 143 -16.13 -5.87 20.53
N SER A 144 -15.42 -5.91 19.40
CA SER A 144 -15.93 -5.32 18.17
C SER A 144 -16.98 -6.20 17.47
N ILE A 145 -16.86 -7.53 17.53
CA ILE A 145 -17.86 -8.45 16.97
C ILE A 145 -19.21 -8.36 17.69
N ASN A 146 -19.19 -8.10 18.99
CA ASN A 146 -20.39 -7.98 19.81
C ASN A 146 -21.05 -6.60 19.69
N GLY A 147 -20.47 -5.68 18.91
CA GLY A 147 -21.00 -4.34 18.72
C GLY A 147 -20.95 -3.49 20.00
N GLU A 148 -20.03 -3.78 20.92
CA GLU A 148 -19.85 -2.94 22.11
C GLU A 148 -19.44 -1.53 21.67
N THR A 149 -20.18 -0.50 22.07
CA THR A 149 -19.88 0.91 21.71
C THR A 149 -19.22 1.68 22.84
N THR A 150 -19.08 1.07 24.02
CA THR A 150 -18.58 1.73 25.25
C THR A 150 -17.29 1.12 25.79
N GLY A 151 -16.82 0.00 25.21
CA GLY A 151 -15.61 -0.70 25.67
C GLY A 151 -14.32 -0.10 25.11
N GLN A 152 -13.28 0.03 25.96
CA GLN A 152 -11.96 0.54 25.56
C GLN A 152 -11.30 -0.26 24.42
N ARG A 153 -11.74 -1.50 24.23
CA ARG A 153 -11.22 -2.44 23.23
C ARG A 153 -12.16 -2.65 22.04
N SER A 154 -13.21 -1.84 21.92
CA SER A 154 -14.00 -1.80 20.70
C SER A 154 -13.43 -0.78 19.73
N ILE A 155 -13.41 -1.14 18.44
CA ILE A 155 -13.05 -0.21 17.37
C ILE A 155 -14.14 0.84 17.18
N TYR A 156 -15.40 0.49 17.43
CA TYR A 156 -16.55 1.39 17.25
C TYR A 156 -16.73 2.40 18.38
N ALA A 157 -16.05 2.20 19.52
CA ALA A 157 -16.14 3.11 20.67
C ALA A 157 -15.36 4.43 20.46
N TYR A 158 -14.50 4.50 19.43
CA TYR A 158 -13.60 5.63 19.23
C TYR A 158 -13.68 6.16 17.79
N PRO A 159 -14.35 7.30 17.57
CA PRO A 159 -14.42 7.96 16.26
C PRO A 159 -13.06 8.12 15.59
N ASP A 160 -12.05 8.58 16.33
CA ASP A 160 -10.69 8.78 15.82
C ASP A 160 -10.05 7.49 15.27
N LYS A 161 -10.38 6.32 15.86
CA LYS A 161 -9.85 5.03 15.40
C LYS A 161 -10.53 4.62 14.10
N LEU A 162 -11.86 4.79 14.03
CA LEU A 162 -12.64 4.53 12.82
C LEU A 162 -12.15 5.39 11.67
N GLN A 163 -11.95 6.69 11.90
CA GLN A 163 -11.45 7.60 10.88
C GLN A 163 -10.06 7.17 10.36
N LYS A 164 -9.13 6.82 11.26
CA LYS A 164 -7.79 6.34 10.85
C LYS A 164 -7.85 5.07 10.00
N ILE A 165 -8.73 4.13 10.33
CA ILE A 165 -8.93 2.92 9.53
C ILE A 165 -9.50 3.27 8.16
N TYR A 166 -10.52 4.14 8.13
CA TYR A 166 -11.13 4.61 6.90
C TYR A 166 -10.12 5.29 5.98
N ASP A 167 -9.36 6.26 6.50
CA ASP A 167 -8.34 6.99 5.75
C ASP A 167 -7.28 6.05 5.19
N HIS A 168 -6.84 5.07 5.99
CA HIS A 168 -5.89 4.06 5.54
C HIS A 168 -6.46 3.20 4.41
N CYS A 169 -7.70 2.74 4.53
CA CYS A 169 -8.33 1.96 3.48
C CYS A 169 -8.51 2.77 2.18
N ILE A 170 -8.81 4.07 2.27
CA ILE A 170 -8.86 4.95 1.09
C ILE A 170 -7.48 5.11 0.46
N ASN A 171 -6.46 5.43 1.25
CA ASN A 171 -5.10 5.66 0.75
C ASN A 171 -4.48 4.42 0.10
N GLU A 172 -4.77 3.24 0.65
CA GLU A 172 -4.27 1.95 0.14
C GLU A 172 -5.23 1.28 -0.87
N ASN A 173 -6.31 1.96 -1.28
CA ASN A 173 -7.33 1.41 -2.20
C ASN A 173 -7.95 0.08 -1.73
N ILE A 174 -8.12 -0.10 -0.41
CA ILE A 174 -8.73 -1.28 0.19
C ILE A 174 -10.26 -1.14 0.17
N THR A 175 -10.92 -2.08 -0.49
CA THR A 175 -12.39 -2.14 -0.52
C THR A 175 -12.97 -2.41 0.87
N MET A 176 -13.78 -1.47 1.35
CA MET A 176 -14.50 -1.57 2.62
C MET A 176 -15.92 -2.11 2.45
N THR A 177 -16.43 -2.76 3.48
CA THR A 177 -17.81 -3.27 3.55
C THR A 177 -18.82 -2.17 3.81
N LYS A 178 -20.05 -2.37 3.35
CA LYS A 178 -21.16 -1.43 3.56
C LYS A 178 -21.47 -1.24 5.05
N GLU A 179 -21.36 -2.31 5.82
CA GLU A 179 -21.58 -2.31 7.27
C GLU A 179 -20.58 -1.39 7.98
N PHE A 180 -19.29 -1.46 7.61
CA PHE A 180 -18.28 -0.59 8.16
C PHE A 180 -18.52 0.87 7.77
N LEU A 181 -18.80 1.14 6.49
CA LEU A 181 -19.10 2.50 6.00
C LEU A 181 -20.30 3.14 6.69
N LYS A 182 -21.31 2.35 7.07
CA LYS A 182 -22.47 2.85 7.82
C LYS A 182 -22.07 3.38 9.20
N GLN A 183 -21.09 2.75 9.86
CA GLN A 183 -20.59 3.19 11.16
C GLN A 183 -19.75 4.46 11.05
N VAL A 184 -18.93 4.57 10.00
CA VAL A 184 -18.12 5.79 9.76
C VAL A 184 -19.02 7.00 9.46
N LYS A 185 -20.08 6.84 8.67
CA LYS A 185 -21.02 7.93 8.35
C LYS A 185 -21.91 8.37 9.52
N ALA A 186 -21.91 7.62 10.61
CA ALA A 186 -22.66 7.95 11.82
C ALA A 186 -21.84 8.81 12.82
N LEU A 187 -20.58 9.08 12.49
CA LEU A 187 -19.69 10.02 13.19
C LEU A 187 -19.95 11.46 12.72
#